data_AF-A0A653BB51-F1
#
_entry.id   AF-A0A653BB51-F1
#
_cell.length_a   1.000
_cell.length_b   1.000
_cell.length_c   1.000
_cell.angle_alpha   90.00
_cell.angle_beta   90.00
_cell.angle_gamma   90.00
#
_symmetry.space_group_name_H-M   'P 1'
#
loop_
_entity.id
_entity.type
_entity.pdbx_description
1 polymer ?
#
loop_
_entity_poly.entity_id
_entity_poly.type
_entity_poly.pdbx_seq_one_letter_code
_entity_poly.pdbx_strand_id
1 'polypeptide(L)'
;MPSTVPARATPACLFRSEPCAALDRAGLPWRVAFSSANLGGLWAAARARLGITGRTALCLPAGVEVLPSGSSGLPSLPTLELALHRAETQPSEPMQLLQSLIREALEESLPR
;
A
#
# COMPACT_ATOMS: atom_id res chain seq x y z
N MET A 1 -20.21 -14.58 33.14
CA MET A 1 -19.28 -14.88 32.04
C MET A 1 -19.34 -13.70 31.07
N PRO A 2 -18.31 -12.84 30.98
CA PRO A 2 -18.38 -11.71 30.07
C PRO A 2 -18.13 -12.23 28.64
N SER A 3 -19.06 -11.89 27.75
CA SER A 3 -18.97 -12.16 26.32
C SER A 3 -17.76 -11.44 25.73
N THR A 4 -16.67 -12.18 25.51
CA THR A 4 -15.52 -11.70 24.74
C THR A 4 -15.92 -11.72 23.28
N VAL A 5 -16.35 -10.57 22.76
CA VAL A 5 -16.46 -10.37 21.31
C VAL A 5 -15.04 -10.46 20.74
N PRO A 6 -14.74 -11.37 19.79
CA PRO A 6 -13.43 -11.39 19.17
C PRO A 6 -13.24 -10.07 18.43
N ALA A 7 -12.25 -9.28 18.85
CA ALA A 7 -11.79 -8.15 18.07
C ALA A 7 -11.41 -8.69 16.70
N ARG A 8 -12.14 -8.29 15.66
CA ARG A 8 -11.84 -8.62 14.27
C ARG A 8 -10.40 -8.20 14.02
N ALA A 9 -9.49 -9.18 13.96
CA ALA A 9 -8.14 -8.96 13.48
C ALA A 9 -8.30 -8.46 12.05
N THR A 10 -8.21 -7.15 11.87
CA THR A 10 -8.11 -6.58 10.54
C THR A 10 -6.94 -7.29 9.86
N PRO A 11 -7.11 -7.80 8.63
CA PRO A 11 -6.01 -8.43 7.92
C PRO A 11 -4.82 -7.46 7.98
N ALA A 12 -3.65 -7.98 8.33
CA ALA A 12 -2.45 -7.17 8.42
C ALA A 12 -2.28 -6.45 7.08
N CYS A 13 -2.48 -5.13 7.09
CA CYS A 13 -2.33 -4.33 5.88
C CYS A 13 -0.86 -4.39 5.48
N LEU A 14 -0.58 -4.96 4.30
CA LEU A 14 0.79 -5.11 3.79
C LEU A 14 1.54 -3.77 3.78
N PHE A 15 0.85 -2.68 3.42
CA PHE A 15 1.38 -1.31 3.44
C PHE A 15 1.74 -0.78 4.83
N ARG A 16 1.27 -1.43 5.89
CA ARG A 16 1.66 -1.12 7.27
C ARG A 16 2.71 -2.09 7.78
N SER A 17 2.48 -3.40 7.63
CA SER A 17 3.35 -4.41 8.20
C SER A 17 4.74 -4.40 7.59
N GLU A 18 4.84 -4.29 6.25
CA GLU A 18 6.14 -4.39 5.58
C GLU A 18 7.07 -3.21 5.91
N PRO A 19 6.61 -1.94 5.87
CA PRO A 19 7.48 -0.82 6.27
C PRO A 19 7.87 -0.85 7.75
N CYS A 20 6.96 -1.23 8.64
CA CYS A 20 7.28 -1.35 10.07
C CYS A 20 8.33 -2.44 10.29
N ALA A 21 8.14 -3.62 9.68
CA ALA A 21 9.10 -4.72 9.77
C ALA A 21 10.45 -4.36 9.14
N ALA A 22 10.49 -3.57 8.06
CA ALA A 22 11.72 -3.08 7.47
C ALA A 22 12.48 -2.14 8.42
N LEU A 23 11.77 -1.25 9.12
CA LEU A 23 12.36 -0.38 10.15
C LEU A 23 12.88 -1.20 11.35
N ASP A 24 12.12 -2.21 11.79
CA ASP A 24 12.53 -3.12 12.86
C ASP A 24 13.81 -3.88 12.49
N ARG A 25 13.87 -4.46 11.28
CA ARG A 25 15.06 -5.16 10.77
C ARG A 25 16.28 -4.25 10.65
N ALA A 26 16.07 -2.97 10.35
CA ALA A 26 17.13 -1.96 10.27
C ALA A 26 17.57 -1.43 11.66
N GLY A 27 16.88 -1.82 12.75
CA GLY A 27 17.16 -1.32 14.09
C GLY A 27 16.87 0.17 14.27
N LEU A 28 16.00 0.74 13.42
CA LEU A 28 15.68 2.16 13.46
C LEU A 28 14.58 2.42 14.48
N PRO A 29 14.73 3.40 15.39
CA PRO A 29 13.67 3.75 16.31
C PRO A 29 12.51 4.41 15.55
N TRP A 30 11.31 3.87 15.69
CA TRP A 30 10.10 4.41 15.06
C TRP A 30 8.91 4.33 16.01
N ARG A 31 7.86 5.08 15.68
CA ARG A 31 6.57 5.04 16.36
C ARG A 31 5.44 5.25 15.36
N VAL A 32 4.25 4.74 15.67
CA VAL A 32 3.04 5.09 14.91
C VAL A 32 2.64 6.52 15.27
N ALA A 33 2.83 7.47 14.34
CA ALA A 33 2.39 8.86 14.53
C ALA A 33 0.90 9.04 14.21
N PHE A 34 0.37 8.26 13.27
CA PHE A 34 -1.03 8.30 12.85
C PHE A 34 -1.44 6.94 12.27
N SER A 35 -2.72 6.57 12.39
CA SER A 35 -3.28 5.36 11.79
C SER A 35 -4.69 5.61 11.28
N SER A 36 -5.00 5.08 10.10
CA SER A 36 -6.33 5.12 9.52
C SER A 36 -6.56 3.88 8.67
N ALA A 37 -7.80 3.40 8.64
CA ALA A 37 -8.24 2.35 7.73
C ALA A 37 -8.54 2.86 6.31
N ASN A 38 -8.49 4.18 6.08
CA ASN A 38 -8.77 4.81 4.79
C ASN A 38 -7.51 5.45 4.21
N LEU A 39 -7.25 5.17 2.93
CA LEU A 39 -6.15 5.77 2.18
C LEU A 39 -6.21 7.32 2.18
N GLY A 40 -7.41 7.89 2.03
CA GLY A 40 -7.57 9.36 2.07
C GLY A 40 -7.11 9.97 3.40
N GLY A 41 -7.35 9.28 4.52
CA GLY A 41 -6.89 9.70 5.84
C GLY A 41 -5.37 9.63 5.98
N LEU A 42 -4.74 8.59 5.43
CA LEU A 42 -3.29 8.47 5.39
C LEU A 42 -2.65 9.58 4.53
N TRP A 43 -3.26 9.93 3.39
CA TRP A 43 -2.80 11.03 2.55
C TRP A 43 -2.96 12.39 3.23
N ALA A 44 -4.07 12.62 3.94
CA ALA A 44 -4.24 13.84 4.73
C ALA A 44 -3.13 13.97 5.79
N ALA A 45 -2.81 12.90 6.50
CA ALA A 45 -1.73 12.90 7.49
C ALA A 45 -0.35 13.14 6.89
N ALA A 46 -0.05 12.53 5.73
CA ALA A 46 1.20 12.76 5.00
C ALA A 46 1.35 14.22 4.55
N ARG A 47 0.29 14.80 3.96
CA ARG A 47 0.26 16.22 3.54
C ARG A 47 0.40 17.18 4.72
N ALA A 48 -0.16 16.81 5.87
CA ALA A 48 -0.03 17.56 7.12
C ALA A 48 1.34 17.36 7.82
N ARG A 49 2.27 16.61 7.22
CA ARG A 49 3.61 16.33 7.74
C ARG A 49 3.60 15.69 9.14
N LEU A 50 2.60 14.86 9.42
CA LEU A 50 2.52 14.11 10.68
C LEU A 50 3.49 12.92 10.73
N GLY A 51 3.98 12.47 9.58
CA GLY A 51 4.94 11.38 9.46
C GLY A 51 5.12 10.90 8.02
N ILE A 52 5.82 9.77 7.87
CA ILE A 52 6.04 9.07 6.60
C ILE A 52 5.15 7.82 6.50
N THR A 53 4.83 7.39 5.28
CA THR A 53 4.03 6.17 5.02
C THR A 53 4.65 5.35 3.91
N GLY A 54 4.70 4.02 4.07
CA GLY A 54 5.20 3.11 3.03
C GLY A 54 4.09 2.76 2.04
N ARG A 55 4.25 3.21 0.79
CA ARG A 55 3.25 3.10 -0.28
C ARG A 55 3.94 2.89 -1.62
N THR A 56 3.21 2.38 -2.59
CA THR A 56 3.64 2.46 -4.01
C THR A 56 3.66 3.91 -4.46
N ALA A 57 4.51 4.24 -5.44
CA ALA A 57 4.51 5.56 -6.09
C ALA A 57 3.24 5.84 -6.93
N LEU A 58 2.37 4.85 -7.08
CA LEU A 58 1.09 4.97 -7.78
C LEU A 58 0.11 5.90 -7.07
N CYS A 59 -0.62 6.69 -7.86
CA CYS A 59 -1.66 7.59 -7.39
C CYS A 59 -1.19 8.55 -6.27
N LEU A 60 0.02 9.08 -6.40
CA LEU A 60 0.57 10.06 -5.46
C LEU A 60 -0.25 11.36 -5.54
N PRO A 61 -0.86 11.82 -4.44
CA PRO A 61 -1.61 13.07 -4.45
C PRO A 61 -0.68 14.28 -4.45
N ALA A 62 -1.16 15.40 -4.97
CA ALA A 62 -0.45 16.67 -4.89
C ALA A 62 -0.08 17.04 -3.44
N GLY A 63 1.15 17.53 -3.25
CA GLY A 63 1.67 17.91 -1.93
C GLY A 63 2.20 16.75 -1.08
N VAL A 64 2.36 15.56 -1.67
CA VAL A 64 3.15 14.45 -1.10
C VAL A 64 4.31 14.15 -2.06
N GLU A 65 5.46 13.83 -1.50
CA GLU A 65 6.67 13.52 -2.25
C GLU A 65 7.15 12.10 -1.89
N VAL A 66 7.77 11.43 -2.87
CA VAL A 66 8.41 10.13 -2.65
C VAL A 66 9.80 10.37 -2.07
N LEU A 67 10.09 9.75 -0.93
CA LEU A 67 11.44 9.74 -0.37
C LEU A 67 12.27 8.65 -1.06
N PRO A 68 13.43 8.96 -1.67
CA PRO A 68 14.27 7.97 -2.32
C PRO A 68 14.76 6.90 -1.33
N SER A 69 14.85 5.65 -1.78
CA SER A 69 15.45 4.56 -1.00
C SER A 69 16.87 4.93 -0.56
N GLY A 70 17.21 4.70 0.71
CA GLY A 70 18.53 5.05 1.26
C GLY A 70 18.72 6.53 1.59
N SER A 71 17.76 7.40 1.23
CA SER A 71 17.75 8.77 1.77
C SER A 71 17.41 8.74 3.27
N SER A 72 18.03 9.63 4.04
CA SER A 72 17.72 9.84 5.46
C SER A 72 17.83 8.59 6.37
N GLY A 73 18.59 7.58 5.95
CA GLY A 73 18.76 6.31 6.70
C GLY A 73 17.56 5.37 6.62
N LEU A 74 16.59 5.59 5.73
CA LEU A 74 15.43 4.71 5.59
C LEU A 74 15.78 3.43 4.81
N PRO A 75 15.29 2.25 5.25
CA PRO A 75 15.53 1.00 4.57
C PRO A 75 14.76 0.93 3.25
N SER A 76 15.31 0.19 2.30
CA SER A 76 14.60 -0.14 1.06
C SER A 76 13.41 -1.05 1.36
N LEU A 77 12.29 -0.80 0.71
CA LEU A 77 11.11 -1.66 0.76
C LEU A 77 11.08 -2.61 -0.45
N PRO A 78 10.49 -3.81 -0.31
CA PRO A 78 10.35 -4.73 -1.43
C PRO A 78 9.34 -4.19 -2.45
N THR A 79 9.53 -4.62 -3.70
CA THR A 79 8.53 -4.42 -4.75
C THR A 79 7.30 -5.25 -4.46
N LEU A 80 6.11 -4.68 -4.73
CA LEU A 80 4.84 -5.39 -4.63
C LEU A 80 4.41 -5.86 -6.01
N GLU A 81 3.97 -7.11 -6.10
CA GLU A 81 3.35 -7.65 -7.32
C GLU A 81 1.88 -7.24 -7.39
N LEU A 82 1.43 -6.85 -8.58
CA LEU A 82 0.03 -6.55 -8.86
C LEU A 82 -0.60 -7.72 -9.62
N ALA A 83 -1.63 -8.32 -9.04
CA ALA A 83 -2.38 -9.40 -9.65
C ALA A 83 -3.80 -8.95 -10.03
N LEU A 84 -4.23 -9.28 -11.24
CA LEU A 84 -5.61 -9.13 -11.68
C LEU A 84 -6.36 -10.44 -11.45
N HIS A 85 -7.24 -10.44 -10.45
CA HIS A 85 -8.06 -11.61 -10.12
C HIS A 85 -9.34 -11.65 -10.95
N ARG A 86 -9.76 -12.86 -11.30
CA ARG A 86 -11.02 -13.14 -11.99
C ARG A 86 -11.77 -14.27 -11.30
N ALA A 87 -13.09 -14.24 -11.38
CA ALA A 87 -13.95 -15.23 -10.74
C ALA A 87 -14.01 -16.53 -11.54
N GLU A 88 -14.20 -16.45 -12.86
CA GLU A 88 -14.28 -17.64 -13.71
C GLU A 88 -12.92 -18.05 -14.28
N THR A 89 -12.73 -19.36 -14.43
CA THR A 89 -11.58 -19.94 -15.14
C THR A 89 -11.67 -19.70 -16.65
N GLN A 90 -12.88 -19.67 -17.19
CA GLN A 90 -13.17 -19.45 -18.61
C GLN A 90 -14.12 -18.25 -18.79
N PRO A 91 -13.58 -17.03 -18.89
CA PRO A 91 -14.37 -15.80 -18.94
C PRO A 91 -15.11 -15.64 -20.29
N SER A 92 -16.25 -14.95 -20.26
CA SER A 92 -16.95 -14.51 -21.47
C SER A 92 -16.10 -13.55 -22.30
N GLU A 93 -16.40 -13.42 -23.59
CA GLU A 93 -15.67 -12.52 -24.50
C GLU A 93 -15.59 -11.07 -23.99
N PRO A 94 -16.66 -10.44 -23.48
CA PRO A 94 -16.56 -9.08 -22.91
C PRO A 94 -15.62 -9.01 -21.69
N MET A 95 -15.58 -10.06 -20.87
CA MET A 95 -14.70 -10.10 -19.70
C MET A 95 -13.22 -10.26 -20.11
N GLN A 96 -12.95 -11.02 -21.17
CA GLN A 96 -11.61 -11.10 -21.75
C GLN A 96 -11.16 -9.75 -22.30
N LEU A 97 -12.04 -9.03 -23.00
CA LEU A 97 -11.75 -7.69 -23.49
C LEU A 97 -11.46 -6.72 -22.35
N LEU A 98 -12.29 -6.70 -21.30
CA LEU A 98 -12.07 -5.85 -20.13
C LEU A 98 -10.73 -6.17 -19.45
N GLN A 99 -10.39 -7.46 -19.31
CA GLN A 99 -9.12 -7.89 -18.74
C GLN A 99 -7.92 -7.35 -19.54
N SER A 100 -7.99 -7.40 -20.88
CA SER A 100 -6.95 -6.88 -21.76
C SER A 100 -6.82 -5.36 -21.66
N LEU A 101 -7.94 -4.62 -21.66
CA LEU A 101 -7.95 -3.17 -21.53
C LEU A 101 -7.40 -2.69 -20.18
N ILE A 102 -7.73 -3.38 -19.08
CA ILE A 102 -7.17 -3.08 -17.76
C ILE A 102 -5.66 -3.29 -17.75
N ARG A 103 -5.18 -4.38 -18.37
CA ARG A 103 -3.75 -4.68 -18.45
C ARG A 103 -2.99 -3.61 -19.24
N GLU A 104 -3.48 -3.26 -20.42
CA GLU A 104 -2.89 -2.23 -21.27
C GLU A 104 -2.83 -0.87 -20.55
N ALA A 105 -3.95 -0.43 -19.97
CA ALA A 105 -4.00 0.83 -19.23
C ALA A 105 -3.04 0.85 -18.02
N LEU A 106 -2.83 -0.30 -17.36
CA LEU A 106 -1.86 -0.41 -16.26
C LEU A 106 -0.41 -0.36 -16.77
N GLU A 107 -0.09 -1.05 -17.87
CA GLU A 107 1.25 -1.02 -18.46
C GLU A 107 1.68 0.40 -18.86
N GLU A 108 0.73 1.24 -19.30
CA GLU A 108 0.98 2.65 -19.58
C GLU A 108 1.14 3.53 -18.32
N SER A 109 0.46 3.15 -17.23
CA SER A 109 0.37 3.95 -16.00
C SER A 109 1.42 3.61 -14.95
N LEU A 110 2.00 2.40 -15.00
CA LEU A 110 2.97 1.95 -14.03
C LEU A 110 4.36 2.55 -14.33
N PRO A 111 5.04 3.14 -13.34
CA PRO A 111 6.43 3.57 -13.51
C PRO A 111 7.31 2.35 -13.78
N ARG A 112 8.20 2.46 -14.77
CA ARG A 112 9.18 1.42 -15.12
C ARG A 112 10.30 1.30 -14.09
#